data_AF-D2RYL3-F1
#
_entry.id   AF-D2RYL3-F1
#
_cell.length_a   1.000
_cell.length_b   1.000
_cell.length_c   1.000
_cell.angle_alpha   90.00
_cell.angle_beta   90.00
_cell.angle_gamma   90.00
#
_symmetry.space_group_name_H-M   'P 1'
#
loop_
_entity.id
_entity.type
_entity.pdbx_description
1 polymer ?
#
loop_
_entity_poly.entity_id
_entity_poly.type
_entity_poly.pdbx_seq_one_letter_code
_entity_poly.pdbx_strand_id
1 'polypeptide(L)' 'MRQFSDRSVYLNFPGFLEEGDEMMRTTFGPTYEWLALKDKYDPSNLFSRNQNSTPSGSAQTDGGASHK' A
#
# COMPACT_ATOMS: atom_id res chain seq x y z
N MET A 1 5.78 24.29 -1.06
CA MET A 1 4.46 24.27 -0.39
C MET A 1 4.61 23.68 1.02
N ARG A 2 4.99 24.46 2.03
CA ARG A 2 5.21 23.92 3.39
C ARG A 2 4.50 24.67 4.51
N GLN A 3 4.15 25.95 4.33
CA GLN A 3 3.56 26.74 5.41
C GLN A 3 2.06 26.48 5.66
N PHE A 4 1.33 25.93 4.67
CA PHE A 4 -0.13 25.78 4.74
C PHE A 4 -0.63 24.43 4.18
N SER A 5 0.23 23.40 4.14
CA SER A 5 -0.13 22.08 3.60
C SER A 5 0.39 20.98 4.52
N ASP A 6 -0.41 19.92 4.64
CA ASP A 6 -0.08 18.69 5.37
C ASP A 6 0.82 17.72 4.59
N ARG A 7 1.22 18.08 3.36
CA ARG A 7 2.00 17.26 2.41
C ARG A 7 1.29 16.01 1.90
N SER A 8 0.00 15.84 2.16
CA SER A 8 -0.78 14.79 1.50
C SER A 8 -0.87 15.06 -0.01
N VAL A 9 -0.96 14.00 -0.80
CA VAL A 9 -1.18 14.11 -2.24
C VAL A 9 -2.49 13.47 -2.65
N TYR A 10 -3.12 14.03 -3.68
CA TYR A 10 -4.29 13.40 -4.27
C TYR A 10 -3.84 12.22 -5.13
N LEU A 11 -4.13 11.01 -4.66
CA LEU A 11 -3.56 9.76 -5.21
C LEU A 11 -3.88 9.53 -6.70
N ASN A 12 -4.96 10.10 -7.24
CA ASN A 12 -5.27 9.94 -8.67
C ASN A 12 -4.34 10.77 -9.58
N PHE A 13 -3.67 11.79 -9.04
CA PHE A 13 -2.71 12.64 -9.75
C PHE A 13 -1.48 12.93 -8.88
N PRO A 14 -0.67 11.91 -8.53
CA PRO A 14 0.43 12.06 -7.58
C PRO A 14 1.68 12.71 -8.19
N GLY A 15 1.69 12.98 -9.50
CA GLY A 15 2.89 13.38 -10.23
C GLY A 15 3.89 12.23 -10.32
N PHE A 16 5.13 12.45 -9.88
CA PHE A 16 6.18 11.43 -9.84
C PHE A 16 6.17 10.72 -8.48
N LEU A 17 6.13 9.38 -8.49
CA LEU A 17 6.09 8.53 -7.30
C LEU A 17 7.49 8.27 -6.67
N GLU A 18 8.43 9.23 -6.76
CA GLU A 18 9.84 9.03 -6.33
C GLU A 18 9.98 8.64 -4.85
N GLU A 19 9.03 9.03 -3.99
CA GLU A 19 9.02 8.76 -2.55
C GLU A 19 7.83 7.88 -2.15
N GLY A 20 7.52 6.84 -2.95
CA GLY A 20 6.31 6.00 -2.84
C GLY A 20 5.79 5.72 -1.42
N ASP A 21 6.58 5.07 -0.55
CA ASP A 21 6.14 4.69 0.80
C ASP A 21 5.99 5.88 1.76
N GLU A 22 6.91 6.82 1.73
CA GLU A 22 6.86 8.01 2.59
C GLU A 22 5.69 8.92 2.18
N MET A 23 5.46 9.06 0.88
CA MET A 23 4.32 9.76 0.31
C MET A 23 3.01 9.11 0.74
N MET A 24 2.91 7.78 0.68
CA MET A 24 1.71 7.06 1.08
C MET A 24 1.43 7.22 2.57
N ARG A 25 2.46 7.11 3.41
CA ARG A 25 2.33 7.29 4.86
C ARG A 25 1.93 8.72 5.22
N THR A 26 2.48 9.71 4.52
CA THR A 26 2.11 11.13 4.68
C THR A 26 0.68 11.38 4.20
N THR A 27 0.25 10.73 3.11
CA THR A 27 -1.07 10.93 2.49
C THR A 27 -2.19 10.27 3.28
N PHE A 28 -2.00 9.03 3.73
CA PHE A 28 -3.02 8.27 4.45
C PHE A 28 -2.98 8.51 5.97
N GLY A 29 -1.85 8.94 6.52
CA GLY A 29 -1.70 9.20 7.95
C GLY A 29 -2.11 7.98 8.78
N PRO A 30 -2.98 8.12 9.80
CA PRO A 30 -3.47 7.00 10.61
C PRO A 30 -4.17 5.89 9.81
N THR A 31 -4.82 6.24 8.70
CA THR A 31 -5.50 5.28 7.81
C THR A 31 -4.52 4.38 7.07
N TYR A 32 -3.22 4.69 7.07
CA TYR A 32 -2.19 3.85 6.48
C TYR A 32 -2.19 2.44 7.11
N GLU A 33 -2.56 2.31 8.38
CA GLU A 33 -2.71 1.00 9.04
C GLU A 33 -3.80 0.13 8.40
N TRP A 34 -4.85 0.74 7.83
CA TRP A 34 -5.90 -0.01 7.14
C TRP A 34 -5.43 -0.60 5.80
N LEU A 35 -4.32 -0.13 5.24
CA LEU A 35 -3.73 -0.77 4.05
C LEU A 35 -3.27 -2.20 4.37
N ALA A 36 -3.04 -2.54 5.64
CA ALA A 36 -2.83 -3.92 6.09
C ALA A 36 -4.06 -4.81 5.89
N LEU A 37 -5.26 -4.27 5.65
CA LEU A 37 -6.42 -5.08 5.25
C LEU A 37 -6.16 -5.86 3.94
N LYS A 38 -5.17 -5.45 3.15
CA LYS A 38 -4.75 -6.21 1.98
C LYS A 38 -4.28 -7.62 2.34
N ASP A 39 -3.79 -7.85 3.55
CA ASP A 39 -3.48 -9.20 4.06
C ASP A 39 -4.71 -10.11 4.08
N LYS A 40 -5.89 -9.55 4.33
CA LYS A 40 -7.15 -10.29 4.36
C LYS A 40 -7.76 -10.49 2.97
N TYR A 41 -7.67 -9.47 2.12
CA TYR A 41 -8.43 -9.42 0.86
C TYR A 41 -7.59 -9.73 -0.40
N ASP A 42 -6.27 -9.57 -0.35
CA ASP A 42 -5.34 -9.85 -1.45
C ASP A 42 -3.95 -10.32 -0.95
N PRO A 43 -3.88 -11.43 -0.19
CA PRO A 43 -2.64 -11.93 0.42
C PRO A 43 -1.57 -12.37 -0.59
N SER A 44 -1.97 -12.75 -1.81
CA SER A 44 -1.07 -13.09 -2.91
C SER A 44 -0.65 -11.87 -3.74
N ASN A 45 -1.12 -10.68 -3.38
CA ASN A 45 -0.82 -9.42 -4.08
C ASN A 45 -1.20 -9.46 -5.57
N LEU A 46 -2.33 -10.09 -5.91
CA LEU A 46 -2.85 -10.19 -7.27
C LEU A 46 -3.17 -8.80 -7.86
N PHE A 47 -3.65 -7.87 -7.04
CA PHE A 47 -3.90 -6.48 -7.41
C PHE A 47 -2.68 -5.62 -7.09
N SER A 48 -1.61 -5.79 -7.85
CA SER A 48 -0.30 -5.15 -7.62
C SER A 48 0.02 -3.95 -8.52
N ARG A 49 -0.95 -3.47 -9.30
CA ARG A 49 -0.76 -2.34 -10.22
C ARG A 49 -0.97 -1.00 -9.50
N ASN A 50 -0.42 0.07 -10.09
CA ASN A 50 -0.54 1.46 -9.64
C ASN A 50 0.14 1.67 -8.26
N GLN A 51 -0.41 2.54 -7.42
CA GLN A 51 -0.04 2.79 -6.03
C GLN A 51 -0.39 1.57 -5.15
N ASN A 52 0.35 0.49 -5.34
CA ASN A 52 0.14 -0.75 -4.60
C ASN A 52 0.71 -0.65 -3.19
N SER A 53 -0.08 -1.04 -2.18
CA SER A 53 0.46 -1.44 -0.88
C SER A 53 0.80 -2.93 -0.93
N THR A 54 1.97 -3.34 -0.47
CA THR A 54 2.29 -4.77 -0.36
C THR A 54 1.66 -5.38 0.90
N PRO A 55 1.09 -6.59 0.84
CA PRO A 55 0.74 -7.36 2.02
C PRO A 55 1.95 -7.50 2.96
N SER A 56 1.73 -7.55 4.26
CA SER A 56 2.78 -7.63 5.29
C SER A 56 3.53 -8.97 5.31
N GLY A 57 3.11 -9.95 4.49
CA GLY A 57 3.68 -11.30 4.43
C GLY A 57 3.18 -12.22 5.54
N SER A 58 2.56 -11.69 6.60
CA SER A 58 1.97 -12.48 7.69
C SER A 58 0.76 -13.33 7.26
N ALA A 59 0.17 -13.04 6.10
CA ALA A 59 -0.91 -13.83 5.51
C ALA A 59 -0.43 -15.06 4.71
N GLN A 60 0.87 -15.18 4.40
CA GLN A 60 1.46 -16.33 3.70
C GLN A 60 1.87 -17.43 4.67
N THR A 61 0.92 -17.95 5.44
CA THR A 61 1.08 -19.23 6.13
C THR A 61 -0.21 -20.01 6.02
N ASP A 62 -0.57 -20.48 4.82
CA ASP A 62 -1.36 -21.71 4.67
C ASP A 62 -1.44 -22.14 3.19
N GLY A 63 -0.81 -23.28 2.90
CA GLY A 63 -1.32 -24.24 1.91
C GLY A 63 -1.08 -23.96 0.42
N GLY A 64 0.13 -24.24 -0.05
CA GLY A 64 0.43 -24.37 -1.48
C GLY A 64 1.41 -25.51 -1.78
N ALA A 65 1.31 -26.64 -1.06
CA ALA A 65 2.08 -27.83 -1.37
C ALA A 65 1.40 -28.67 -2.46
N SER A 66 2.13 -28.88 -3.57
CA SER A 66 2.01 -29.95 -4.57
C SER A 66 0.73 -30.06 -5.43
N HIS A 67 0.90 -30.01 -6.76
CA HIS A 67 0.79 -31.23 -7.57
C HIS A 67 1.60 -31.09 -8.87
N LYS A 68 2.09 -32.24 -9.34
CA LYS A 68 3.00 -32.48 -10.46
C LYS A 68 2.49 -31.95 -11.80
#